data_AF-A0A8J7CC40-F1
#
_entry.id   AF-A0A8J7CC40-F1
#
_cell.length_a   1.000
_cell.length_b   1.000
_cell.length_c   1.000
_cell.angle_alpha   90.00
_cell.angle_beta   90.00
_cell.angle_gamma   90.00
#
_symmetry.space_group_name_H-M   'P 1'
#
loop_
_entity.id
_entity.type
_entity.pdbx_description
1 polymer ?
#
loop_
_entity_poly.entity_id
_entity_poly.type
_entity_poly.pdbx_seq_one_letter_code
_entity_poly.pdbx_strand_id
1 'polypeptide(L)' 'MEQSMEPQTEAEAIYQLESAVGCPHCSAMLETVHIVRLLRTRVNFTSSLPRRGYVCACPECHKVIPAFVG' A
#
# COMPACT_ATOMS: atom_id res chain seq x y z
N MET A 1 -6.33 11.87 -28.43
CA MET A 1 -5.91 10.58 -27.85
C MET A 1 -5.92 10.77 -26.35
N GLU A 2 -7.07 10.52 -25.71
CA GLU A 2 -7.19 10.53 -24.26
C GLU A 2 -6.44 9.31 -23.74
N GLN A 3 -5.23 9.54 -23.23
CA GLN A 3 -4.50 8.53 -22.50
C GLN A 3 -5.15 8.43 -21.13
N SER A 4 -6.00 7.42 -20.97
CA SER A 4 -6.51 6.97 -19.68
C SER A 4 -5.31 6.56 -18.83
N MET A 5 -4.82 7.49 -18.01
CA MET A 5 -3.81 7.20 -17.01
C MET A 5 -4.52 6.46 -15.88
N GLU A 6 -4.58 5.15 -16.00
CA GLU A 6 -4.87 4.28 -14.85
C GLU A 6 -3.87 4.68 -13.77
N PRO A 7 -4.30 4.96 -12.53
CA PRO A 7 -3.36 5.26 -11.46
C PRO A 7 -2.57 3.98 -11.20
N GLN A 8 -1.44 3.84 -11.90
CA GLN A 8 -0.36 2.95 -11.53
C GLN A 8 -0.03 3.35 -10.11
N THR A 9 -0.51 2.56 -9.15
CA THR A 9 -0.28 2.82 -7.74
C THR A 9 1.20 2.56 -7.53
N GLU A 10 2.02 3.59 -7.75
CA GLU A 10 3.45 3.58 -7.47
C GLU A 10 3.59 3.25 -5.99
N ALA A 11 3.92 1.98 -5.70
CA ALA A 11 4.32 1.57 -4.38
C ALA A 11 5.58 2.37 -4.03
N GLU A 12 5.58 3.03 -2.87
CA GLU A 12 6.77 3.73 -2.38
C GLU A 12 7.92 2.73 -2.15
N ALA A 13 7.58 1.49 -1.80
CA ALA A 13 8.53 0.39 -1.75
C ALA A 13 7.85 -0.96 -1.99
N ILE A 14 8.60 -1.92 -2.52
CA ILE A 14 8.19 -3.32 -2.65
C ILE A 14 9.02 -4.10 -1.63
N TYR A 15 8.33 -4.80 -0.72
CA TYR A 15 8.97 -5.65 0.28
C TYR A 15 8.78 -7.09 -0.13
N GLN A 16 9.87 -7.85 -0.10
CA GLN A 16 9.82 -9.31 -0.27
C GLN A 16 9.52 -9.94 1.07
N LEU A 17 8.59 -10.90 1.08
CA LEU A 17 8.27 -11.70 2.25
C LEU A 17 9.26 -12.85 2.35
N GLU A 18 9.65 -13.20 3.58
CA GLU A 18 10.53 -14.37 3.83
C GLU A 18 9.86 -15.69 3.47
N SER A 19 8.53 -15.72 3.43
CA SER A 19 7.73 -16.86 3.02
C SER A 19 6.45 -16.38 2.35
N ALA A 20 5.98 -17.12 1.35
CA ALA A 20 4.77 -16.77 0.66
C ALA A 20 3.56 -16.85 1.60
N VAL A 21 2.69 -15.82 1.59
CA VAL A 21 1.48 -15.77 2.42
C VAL A 21 0.24 -15.53 1.57
N GLY A 22 -0.90 -16.10 1.96
CA GLY A 22 -2.16 -15.91 1.25
C GLY A 22 -2.76 -14.53 1.47
N CYS A 23 -3.17 -13.86 0.40
CA CYS A 23 -3.96 -12.64 0.50
C CYS A 23 -5.37 -12.98 1.03
N PRO A 24 -5.86 -12.32 2.11
CA PRO A 24 -7.19 -12.58 2.65
C PRO A 24 -8.33 -12.13 1.71
N HIS A 25 -8.02 -11.35 0.67
CA HIS A 25 -9.04 -10.76 -0.21
C HIS A 25 -9.16 -11.45 -1.57
N CYS A 26 -8.06 -11.92 -2.15
CA CYS A 26 -8.04 -12.55 -3.47
C CYS A 26 -7.48 -13.98 -3.47
N SER A 27 -7.04 -14.47 -2.30
CA SER A 27 -6.45 -15.80 -2.13
C SER A 27 -5.16 -16.06 -2.93
N ALA A 28 -4.60 -15.03 -3.58
CA ALA A 28 -3.29 -15.13 -4.22
C ALA A 28 -2.19 -15.36 -3.19
N MET A 29 -1.20 -16.18 -3.55
CA MET A 29 0.02 -16.33 -2.75
C MET A 29 0.94 -15.14 -3.02
N LEU A 30 1.23 -14.37 -1.99
CA LEU A 30 2.05 -13.18 -2.04
C LEU A 30 3.47 -13.53 -1.65
N GLU A 31 4.41 -13.29 -2.55
CA GLU A 31 5.85 -13.30 -2.26
C GLU A 31 6.38 -11.88 -1.98
N THR A 32 5.63 -10.87 -2.44
CA THR A 32 5.94 -9.47 -2.23
C THR A 32 4.69 -8.70 -1.80
N VAL A 33 4.92 -7.55 -1.17
CA VAL A 33 3.87 -6.60 -0.79
C VAL A 33 4.26 -5.18 -1.17
N HIS A 34 3.26 -4.36 -1.49
CA HIS A 34 3.45 -2.97 -1.86
C HIS A 34 3.23 -2.08 -0.64
N ILE A 35 4.22 -1.25 -0.32
CA ILE A 35 4.11 -0.23 0.71
C ILE A 35 3.71 1.08 0.04
N VAL A 36 2.54 1.59 0.39
CA VAL A 36 2.01 2.85 -0.15
C VAL A 36 2.08 3.90 0.95
N ARG A 37 2.68 5.05 0.65
CA ARG A 37 2.75 6.16 1.60
C ARG A 37 1.46 6.95 1.65
N LEU A 38 1.04 7.27 2.87
CA LEU A 38 -0.05 8.20 3.10
C LEU A 38 0.45 9.64 2.87
N LEU A 39 -0.13 10.29 1.86
CA LEU A 39 0.08 11.72 1.60
C LEU A 39 -0.96 12.54 2.36
N ARG A 40 -0.49 13.53 3.12
CA ARG A 40 -1.35 14.45 3.88
C ARG A 40 -1.84 15.55 2.95
N THR A 41 -3.07 15.45 2.45
CA THR A 41 -3.63 16.38 1.43
C THR A 41 -4.60 17.43 1.98
N ARG A 42 -5.31 17.15 3.09
CA ARG A 42 -6.22 18.11 3.75
C ARG A 42 -6.07 18.04 5.26
N VAL A 43 -6.07 19.21 5.91
CA VAL A 43 -5.79 19.34 7.34
C VAL A 43 -6.68 20.45 7.90
N ASN A 44 -7.48 20.14 8.93
CA ASN A 44 -8.39 21.12 9.54
C ASN A 44 -7.75 21.82 10.76
N PHE A 45 -6.55 21.41 11.19
CA PHE A 45 -5.80 22.03 12.28
C PHE A 45 -4.33 21.55 12.26
N THR A 46 -3.44 22.20 13.02
CA THR A 46 -2.09 21.69 13.35
C THR A 46 -2.21 20.43 14.21
N SER A 47 -2.59 19.33 13.57
CA SER A 47 -2.69 18.01 14.19
C SER A 47 -1.28 17.45 14.44
N SER A 48 -1.03 17.01 15.67
CA SER A 48 0.15 16.26 16.10
C SER A 48 0.22 14.83 15.53
N LEU A 49 -0.72 14.46 14.63
CA LEU A 49 -0.73 13.15 14.00
C LEU A 49 0.57 12.92 13.20
N PRO A 50 1.10 11.68 13.23
CA PRO A 50 2.39 11.35 12.63
C PRO A 50 2.40 11.69 11.13
N ARG A 51 3.47 12.39 10.71
CA ARG A 51 3.64 12.91 9.35
C ARG A 51 3.97 11.85 8.30
N ARG A 52 4.24 10.62 8.73
CA ARG A 52 4.65 9.49 7.88
C ARG A 52 3.81 8.29 8.29
N GLY A 53 2.85 7.93 7.46
CA GLY A 53 2.08 6.71 7.59
C GLY A 53 2.25 5.89 6.33
N TYR A 54 2.27 4.58 6.50
CA TYR A 54 2.41 3.62 5.42
C TYR A 54 1.25 2.63 5.51
N VAL A 55 0.78 2.17 4.37
CA VAL A 55 -0.17 1.06 4.29
C VAL A 55 0.44 -0.04 3.44
N CYS A 56 0.16 -1.28 3.82
CA CYS A 56 0.55 -2.45 3.06
C CYS A 56 -0.59 -2.86 2.13
N ALA A 57 -0.30 -3.06 0.86
CA ALA A 57 -1.25 -3.43 -0.17
C ALA A 57 -0.81 -4.70 -0.90
N CYS A 58 -1.80 -5.52 -1.24
CA CYS A 58 -1.59 -6.69 -2.09
C CYS A 58 -1.24 -6.24 -3.53
N PRO A 59 -0.17 -6.76 -4.14
CA PRO A 59 0.21 -6.42 -5.52
C PRO A 59 -0.83 -6.87 -6.55
N GLU A 60 -1.56 -7.95 -6.26
CA GLU A 60 -2.52 -8.54 -7.21
C GLU A 60 -3.85 -7.80 -7.22
N CYS A 61 -4.43 -7.57 -6.03
CA CYS A 61 -5.79 -7.00 -5.91
C CYS A 61 -5.81 -5.57 -5.39
N HIS A 62 -4.65 -4.97 -5.09
CA HIS A 62 -4.49 -3.58 -4.60
C HIS A 62 -5.26 -3.26 -3.30
N LYS A 63 -5.79 -4.28 -2.61
CA LYS A 63 -6.47 -4.11 -1.33
C LYS A 63 -5.46 -4.01 -0.20
N VAL A 64 -5.80 -3.18 0.79
CA VAL A 64 -5.01 -3.03 2.02
C VAL A 64 -5.06 -4.35 2.80
N ILE A 65 -3.88 -4.81 3.21
CA ILE A 65 -3.70 -5.99 4.04
C ILE A 65 -3.13 -5.59 5.40
N PRO A 66 -3.55 -6.26 6.49
CA PRO A 66 -2.99 -6.00 7.81
C PRO A 66 -1.53 -6.47 7.82
N ALA A 67 -0.61 -5.53 7.96
CA ALA A 67 0.80 -5.81 8.13
C ALA A 67 1.40 -4.77 9.06
N PHE A 68 2.39 -5.19 9.85
CA PHE A 68 3.16 -4.31 10.71
C PHE A 68 4.56 -4.14 10.12
N VAL A 69 4.91 -2.91 9.78
CA VAL A 69 6.28 -2.51 9.44
C VAL A 69 6.84 -1.77 10.65
N GLY A 70 7.77 -2.42 11.36
CA GLY A 70 8.35 -1.96 12.63
C GLY A 70 9.65 -1.19 12.46
#